data_AF-A0A3D9AKC7-F1
#
_entry.id   AF-A0A3D9AKC7-F1
#
_cell.length_a   1.000
_cell.length_b   1.000
_cell.length_c   1.000
_cell.angle_alpha   90.00
_cell.angle_beta   90.00
_cell.angle_gamma   90.00
#
_symmetry.space_group_name_H-M   'P 1'
#
loop_
_entity.id
_entity.type
_entity.pdbx_description
1 polymer ?
#
loop_
_entity_poly.entity_id
_entity_poly.type
_entity_poly.pdbx_seq_one_letter_code
_entity_poly.pdbx_strand_id
1 'polypeptide(L)'
;MSTQSSSHDGKHFVVQKGTCQCNQGDQFPKHVVNAHNKHFWNDSAGNADYLAVTEDDLQFNPSGPSFGKCKLKPRSGGYLPCAYAPAGKWQKTYEKVLVMGKKCVTEVSELQCATGGKITIKDHGQRGEMSKKNVKNADAKVIRHVNPLVDVNDFKETVMESEIDAY
;
A
#
# COMPACT_ATOMS: atom_id res chain seq x y z
N MET A 1 -34.53 -0.41 -6.78
CA MET A 1 -33.43 -0.51 -5.79
C MET A 1 -32.26 0.28 -6.34
N SER A 2 -32.09 1.54 -5.94
CA SER A 2 -30.97 2.36 -6.41
C SER A 2 -29.70 1.83 -5.76
N THR A 3 -28.86 1.14 -6.53
CA THR A 3 -27.51 0.75 -6.10
C THR A 3 -26.72 2.02 -5.87
N GLN A 4 -26.69 2.52 -4.63
CA GLN A 4 -25.82 3.62 -4.25
C GLN A 4 -24.38 3.13 -4.37
N SER A 5 -23.74 3.41 -5.49
CA SER A 5 -22.32 3.20 -5.70
C SER A 5 -21.56 3.98 -4.63
N SER A 6 -20.87 3.28 -3.73
CA SER A 6 -20.01 3.95 -2.76
C SER A 6 -18.78 4.52 -3.45
N SER A 7 -18.20 5.62 -2.97
CA SER A 7 -16.96 6.19 -3.51
C SER A 7 -15.75 5.24 -3.44
N HIS A 8 -15.89 4.14 -2.70
CA HIS A 8 -14.88 3.11 -2.50
C HIS A 8 -15.09 1.87 -3.39
N ASP A 9 -16.14 1.85 -4.23
CA ASP A 9 -16.41 0.71 -5.09
C ASP A 9 -15.30 0.54 -6.13
N GLY A 10 -14.76 -0.69 -6.23
CA GLY A 10 -13.58 -0.99 -7.06
C GLY A 10 -12.26 -0.37 -6.57
N LYS A 11 -12.18 0.12 -5.33
CA LYS A 11 -10.94 0.67 -4.74
C LYS A 11 -10.26 -0.30 -3.79
N HIS A 12 -8.94 -0.27 -3.78
CA HIS A 12 -8.15 -1.14 -2.91
C HIS A 12 -7.88 -0.51 -1.54
N PHE A 13 -7.75 -1.38 -0.53
CA PHE A 13 -7.22 -0.98 0.77
C PHE A 13 -5.72 -0.74 0.66
N VAL A 14 -5.19 0.11 1.54
CA VAL A 14 -3.76 0.44 1.53
C VAL A 14 -3.01 -0.39 2.57
N VAL A 15 -1.84 -0.88 2.20
CA VAL A 15 -0.89 -1.56 3.09
C VAL A 15 0.34 -0.70 3.38
N GLN A 16 1.10 -1.05 4.42
CA GLN A 16 2.28 -0.31 4.87
C GLN A 16 3.30 -0.03 3.75
N LYS A 17 3.53 -0.99 2.85
CA LYS A 17 4.47 -0.81 1.72
C LYS A 17 3.96 0.12 0.61
N GLY A 18 2.67 0.50 0.65
CA GLY A 18 2.08 1.48 -0.25
C GLY A 18 2.77 2.83 -0.12
N THR A 19 2.64 3.66 -1.16
CA THR A 19 3.29 4.98 -1.23
C THR A 19 2.28 6.12 -1.30
N CYS A 20 2.64 7.22 -0.64
CA CYS A 20 1.88 8.46 -0.64
C CYS A 20 2.50 9.50 -1.57
N GLN A 21 1.69 10.48 -1.96
CA GLN A 21 2.14 11.64 -2.70
C GLN A 21 1.56 12.91 -2.10
N CYS A 22 2.40 13.90 -1.86
CA CYS A 22 1.98 15.26 -1.55
C CYS A 22 1.92 16.08 -2.85
N ASN A 23 0.86 16.87 -3.05
CA ASN A 23 0.75 17.76 -4.22
C ASN A 23 1.85 18.86 -4.28
N GLN A 24 2.52 19.12 -3.16
CA GLN A 24 3.59 20.11 -3.03
C GLN A 24 5.00 19.51 -2.90
N GLY A 25 5.11 18.18 -2.85
CA GLY A 25 6.36 17.44 -2.70
C GLY A 25 6.82 16.77 -3.98
N ASP A 26 8.03 16.22 -3.94
CA ASP A 26 8.67 15.51 -5.06
C ASP A 26 9.12 14.08 -4.71
N GLN A 27 8.89 13.62 -3.47
CA GLN A 27 9.14 12.24 -3.04
C GLN A 27 7.87 11.49 -2.64
N PHE A 28 7.96 10.16 -2.69
CA PHE A 28 6.85 9.22 -2.46
C PHE A 28 7.16 8.30 -1.27
N PRO A 29 6.94 8.76 -0.03
CA PRO A 29 7.28 7.96 1.15
C PRO A 29 6.29 6.82 1.35
N LYS A 30 6.72 5.81 2.11
CA LYS A 30 5.88 4.68 2.54
C LYS A 30 5.13 5.00 3.83
N HIS A 31 4.03 4.30 4.07
CA HIS A 31 3.31 4.39 5.35
C HIS A 31 4.11 3.73 6.48
N VAL A 32 3.85 4.16 7.72
CA VAL A 32 4.29 3.46 8.93
C VAL A 32 3.05 3.17 9.75
N VAL A 33 2.74 1.87 9.91
CA VAL A 33 1.57 1.43 10.69
C VAL A 33 2.01 1.22 12.13
N ASN A 34 1.52 2.06 13.03
CA ASN A 34 1.75 1.94 14.48
C ASN A 34 0.45 1.59 15.23
N ALA A 35 -0.71 1.74 14.58
CA ALA A 35 -2.00 1.51 15.20
C ALA A 35 -2.21 0.05 15.64
N HIS A 36 -1.60 -0.92 14.94
CA HIS A 36 -1.69 -2.34 15.25
C HIS A 36 -0.58 -3.15 14.57
N ASN A 37 -0.45 -4.42 14.97
CA ASN A 37 0.42 -5.42 14.35
C ASN A 37 -0.32 -6.74 14.02
N LYS A 38 -1.66 -6.70 13.90
CA LYS A 38 -2.49 -7.92 13.84
C LYS A 38 -3.18 -8.17 12.50
N HIS A 39 -3.47 -7.14 11.72
CA HIS A 39 -4.24 -7.28 10.48
C HIS A 39 -3.38 -6.98 9.26
N PHE A 40 -3.30 -7.96 8.36
CA PHE A 40 -2.50 -7.92 7.13
C PHE A 40 -3.42 -8.15 5.94
N TRP A 41 -3.28 -7.34 4.89
CA TRP A 41 -4.03 -7.54 3.66
C TRP A 41 -3.26 -8.43 2.68
N ASN A 42 -3.92 -9.46 2.16
CA ASN A 42 -3.38 -10.39 1.16
C ASN A 42 -2.06 -11.06 1.54
N ASP A 43 -1.77 -11.19 2.84
CA ASP A 43 -0.58 -11.88 3.33
C ASP A 43 -0.92 -12.83 4.48
N SER A 44 -0.54 -14.09 4.33
CA SER A 44 -0.70 -15.13 5.35
C SER A 44 0.54 -15.30 6.23
N ALA A 45 1.70 -14.75 5.82
CA ALA A 45 2.96 -14.90 6.52
C ALA A 45 3.13 -13.89 7.67
N GLY A 46 2.31 -12.83 7.73
CA GLY A 46 2.37 -11.79 8.75
C GLY A 46 3.49 -10.78 8.53
N ASN A 47 3.88 -10.54 7.27
CA ASN A 47 4.91 -9.56 6.93
C ASN A 47 4.39 -8.13 7.16
N ALA A 48 5.15 -7.34 7.94
CA ALA A 48 4.83 -5.96 8.28
C ALA A 48 4.55 -5.05 7.07
N ASP A 49 5.14 -5.33 5.91
CA ASP A 49 4.89 -4.60 4.67
C ASP A 49 3.42 -4.65 4.22
N TYR A 50 2.67 -5.68 4.64
CA TYR A 50 1.27 -5.89 4.32
C TYR A 50 0.31 -5.46 5.44
N LEU A 51 0.80 -4.81 6.50
CA LEU A 51 -0.05 -4.29 7.56
C LEU A 51 -1.07 -3.29 7.00
N ALA A 52 -2.32 -3.44 7.43
CA ALA A 52 -3.40 -2.54 7.06
C ALA A 52 -3.14 -1.12 7.57
N VAL A 53 -3.29 -0.13 6.68
CA VAL A 53 -3.21 1.29 7.07
C VAL A 53 -4.55 1.77 7.59
N THR A 54 -4.56 2.39 8.76
CA THR A 54 -5.76 2.93 9.42
C THR A 54 -5.75 4.46 9.43
N GLU A 55 -6.88 5.05 9.79
CA GLU A 55 -7.04 6.50 9.85
C GLU A 55 -6.10 7.23 10.82
N ASP A 56 -5.52 6.50 11.79
CA ASP A 56 -4.58 7.02 12.79
C ASP A 56 -3.11 6.89 12.37
N ASP A 57 -2.82 6.18 11.28
CA ASP A 57 -1.45 5.98 10.81
C ASP A 57 -0.98 7.18 9.98
N LEU A 58 -0.44 8.16 10.70
CA LEU A 58 -0.05 9.47 10.17
C LEU A 58 1.46 9.61 9.93
N GLN A 59 2.24 8.56 10.20
CA GLN A 59 3.68 8.56 10.05
C GLN A 59 4.11 7.98 8.71
N PHE A 60 5.22 8.50 8.18
CA PHE A 60 5.77 8.11 6.90
C PHE A 60 7.25 7.80 7.01
N ASN A 61 7.74 6.88 6.18
CA ASN A 61 9.15 6.52 6.08
C ASN A 61 9.69 7.01 4.72
N PRO A 62 10.75 7.85 4.70
CA PRO A 62 11.56 8.34 5.83
C PRO A 62 10.88 9.40 6.71
N SER A 63 11.15 9.39 8.02
CA SER A 63 10.52 10.31 9.01
C SER A 63 10.92 11.78 8.89
N GLY A 64 11.96 12.09 8.11
CA GLY A 64 12.47 13.44 7.90
C GLY A 64 11.68 14.19 6.81
N PRO A 65 12.32 14.67 5.73
CA PRO A 65 11.61 15.25 4.60
C PRO A 65 10.90 14.15 3.80
N SER A 66 9.85 13.55 4.36
CA SER A 66 9.16 12.38 3.79
C SER A 66 8.73 12.64 2.35
N PHE A 67 8.34 13.88 2.05
CA PHE A 67 7.90 14.32 0.72
C PHE A 67 8.96 15.16 -0.02
N GLY A 68 10.23 15.10 0.39
CA GLY A 68 11.34 15.80 -0.25
C GLY A 68 11.29 17.32 -0.06
N LYS A 69 11.25 18.10 -1.15
CA LYS A 69 11.20 19.58 -1.11
C LYS A 69 9.76 20.07 -1.14
N CYS A 70 9.41 21.03 -0.28
CA CYS A 70 8.04 21.55 -0.20
C CYS A 70 7.90 22.89 -0.93
N LYS A 71 7.06 22.94 -1.98
CA LYS A 71 6.76 24.17 -2.75
C LYS A 71 6.17 25.30 -1.90
N LEU A 72 5.52 24.98 -0.79
CA LEU A 72 4.96 25.96 0.15
C LEU A 72 6.00 26.57 1.11
N LYS A 73 7.26 26.13 1.05
CA LYS A 73 8.36 26.68 1.85
C LYS A 73 9.47 27.24 0.94
N PRO A 74 9.24 28.39 0.28
CA PRO A 74 10.24 29.00 -0.59
C PRO A 74 11.44 29.52 0.21
N ARG A 75 12.62 29.46 -0.40
CA ARG A 75 13.88 30.07 0.08
C ARG A 75 14.62 30.68 -1.10
N SER A 76 15.51 31.66 -0.84
CA SER A 76 16.39 32.19 -1.88
C SER A 76 17.15 31.05 -2.56
N GLY A 77 16.85 30.78 -3.83
CA GLY A 77 17.44 29.70 -4.63
C GLY A 77 16.68 28.35 -4.67
N GLY A 78 15.48 28.24 -4.07
CA GLY A 78 14.67 27.03 -4.21
C GLY A 78 13.63 26.82 -3.11
N TYR A 79 13.51 25.58 -2.64
CA TYR A 79 12.52 25.17 -1.64
C TYR A 79 13.19 24.44 -0.49
N LEU A 80 12.70 24.69 0.73
CA LEU A 80 13.16 23.98 1.92
C LEU A 80 12.66 22.53 1.93
N PRO A 81 13.37 21.63 2.63
CA PRO A 81 12.88 20.28 2.89
C PRO A 81 11.50 20.32 3.57
N CYS A 82 10.66 19.34 3.23
CA CYS A 82 9.35 19.18 3.80
C CYS A 82 9.47 18.97 5.31
N ALA A 83 8.78 19.79 6.09
CA ALA A 83 8.55 19.51 7.51
C ALA A 83 7.08 19.13 7.63
N TYR A 84 6.82 17.87 7.33
CA TYR A 84 5.48 17.32 7.34
C TYR A 84 4.92 17.33 8.78
N ALA A 85 3.68 17.78 8.91
CA ALA A 85 2.90 17.69 10.14
C ALA A 85 1.45 17.40 9.76
N PRO A 86 0.82 16.33 10.26
CA PRO A 86 -0.56 16.01 9.94
C PRO A 86 -1.53 17.06 10.51
N ALA A 87 -2.54 17.43 9.73
CA ALA A 87 -3.68 18.24 10.15
C ALA A 87 -4.91 17.34 10.33
N GLY A 88 -4.97 16.64 11.47
CA GLY A 88 -6.02 15.68 11.79
C GLY A 88 -5.71 14.26 11.29
N LYS A 89 -6.78 13.48 11.08
CA LYS A 89 -6.73 12.07 10.65
C LYS A 89 -6.96 11.93 9.14
N TRP A 90 -6.74 10.74 8.59
CA TRP A 90 -7.14 10.45 7.21
C TRP A 90 -8.64 10.67 7.00
N GLN A 91 -8.96 11.32 5.90
CA GLN A 91 -10.32 11.59 5.45
C GLN A 91 -10.70 10.66 4.30
N LYS A 92 -11.99 10.54 4.01
CA LYS A 92 -12.52 9.61 2.99
C LYS A 92 -12.00 8.18 3.22
N THR A 93 -12.06 7.72 4.46
CA THR A 93 -11.74 6.35 4.85
C THR A 93 -12.98 5.47 4.71
N TYR A 94 -12.78 4.16 4.60
CA TYR A 94 -13.90 3.23 4.44
C TYR A 94 -14.46 2.84 5.80
N GLU A 95 -15.69 3.26 6.09
CA GLU A 95 -16.29 3.14 7.43
C GLU A 95 -16.80 1.73 7.75
N LYS A 96 -17.06 0.91 6.73
CA LYS A 96 -17.66 -0.43 6.90
C LYS A 96 -16.64 -1.49 7.33
N VAL A 97 -15.35 -1.25 7.12
CA VAL A 97 -14.27 -2.16 7.51
C VAL A 97 -13.43 -1.48 8.57
N LEU A 98 -13.41 -2.09 9.75
CA LEU A 98 -12.72 -1.57 10.91
C LEU A 98 -11.62 -2.55 11.32
N VAL A 99 -10.41 -2.03 11.48
CA VAL A 99 -9.28 -2.78 12.04
C VAL A 99 -9.02 -2.23 13.43
N MET A 100 -9.21 -3.07 14.44
CA MET A 100 -9.09 -2.67 15.85
C MET A 100 -9.96 -1.44 16.20
N GLY A 101 -11.16 -1.36 15.59
CA GLY A 101 -12.10 -0.24 15.79
C GLY A 101 -11.77 1.03 15.00
N LYS A 102 -10.75 1.02 14.14
CA LYS A 102 -10.31 2.16 13.33
C LYS A 102 -10.67 1.96 11.86
N LYS A 103 -11.07 3.03 11.18
CA LYS A 103 -11.44 2.99 9.76
C LYS A 103 -10.20 2.74 8.88
N CYS A 104 -10.37 1.94 7.83
CA CYS A 104 -9.30 1.61 6.90
C CYS A 104 -9.11 2.69 5.83
N VAL A 105 -7.84 2.93 5.48
CA VAL A 105 -7.45 3.81 4.38
C VAL A 105 -7.59 3.06 3.05
N THR A 106 -8.10 3.76 2.05
CA THR A 106 -8.27 3.28 0.67
C THR A 106 -7.61 4.25 -0.31
N GLU A 107 -7.55 3.91 -1.59
CA GLU A 107 -6.95 4.76 -2.63
C GLU A 107 -7.55 6.17 -2.75
N VAL A 108 -8.82 6.34 -2.34
CA VAL A 108 -9.52 7.63 -2.37
C VAL A 108 -9.32 8.45 -1.10
N SER A 109 -8.63 7.89 -0.10
CA SER A 109 -8.38 8.54 1.17
C SER A 109 -7.35 9.66 1.02
N GLU A 110 -7.56 10.72 1.80
CA GLU A 110 -6.76 11.95 1.70
C GLU A 110 -6.36 12.42 3.09
N LEU A 111 -5.16 12.98 3.21
CA LEU A 111 -4.65 13.56 4.45
C LEU A 111 -4.20 15.00 4.21
N GLN A 112 -4.52 15.89 5.14
CA GLN A 112 -4.08 17.29 5.08
C GLN A 112 -2.81 17.46 5.91
N CYS A 113 -1.87 18.24 5.38
CA CYS A 113 -0.68 18.69 6.10
C CYS A 113 -0.95 20.09 6.68
N ALA A 114 -0.48 20.36 7.90
CA ALA A 114 -0.64 21.66 8.57
C ALA A 114 0.04 22.82 7.81
N THR A 115 1.00 22.51 6.92
CA THR A 115 1.60 23.51 6.00
C THR A 115 0.66 23.89 4.85
N GLY A 116 -0.42 23.14 4.61
CA GLY A 116 -1.38 23.36 3.52
C GLY A 116 -1.25 22.40 2.34
N GLY A 117 -0.36 21.41 2.42
CA GLY A 117 -0.23 20.36 1.41
C GLY A 117 -1.32 19.29 1.54
N LYS A 118 -1.79 18.77 0.41
CA LYS A 118 -2.72 17.64 0.34
C LYS A 118 -1.96 16.37 -0.02
N ILE A 119 -2.13 15.34 0.80
CA ILE A 119 -1.50 14.03 0.65
C ILE A 119 -2.57 13.05 0.15
N THR A 120 -2.25 12.31 -0.90
CA THR A 120 -3.08 11.28 -1.51
C THR A 120 -2.31 9.97 -1.62
N ILE A 121 -3.02 8.86 -1.77
CA ILE A 121 -2.41 7.57 -2.06
C ILE A 121 -1.95 7.53 -3.52
N LYS A 122 -0.70 7.13 -3.75
CA LYS A 122 -0.15 6.95 -5.10
C LYS A 122 -0.16 5.48 -5.51
N ASP A 123 0.22 4.61 -4.59
CA ASP A 123 0.24 3.16 -4.77
C ASP A 123 -0.30 2.51 -3.49
N HIS A 124 -1.32 1.68 -3.62
CA HIS A 124 -1.94 1.02 -2.47
C HIS A 124 -1.05 -0.08 -1.86
N GLY A 125 0.01 -0.49 -2.55
CA GLY A 125 0.98 -1.47 -2.10
C GLY A 125 0.51 -2.91 -2.23
N GLN A 126 -0.76 -3.22 -2.50
CA GLN A 126 -1.14 -4.62 -2.70
C GLN A 126 -0.71 -5.07 -4.10
N ARG A 127 -0.18 -6.28 -4.23
CA ARG A 127 0.05 -6.91 -5.54
C ARG A 127 -0.69 -8.24 -5.56
N GLY A 128 -1.30 -8.55 -6.70
CA GLY A 128 -1.83 -9.89 -6.94
C GLY A 128 -0.66 -10.83 -7.11
N GLU A 129 -0.39 -11.66 -6.11
CA GLU A 129 0.62 -12.71 -6.20
C GLU A 129 -0.04 -14.03 -6.63
N MET A 130 0.63 -14.78 -7.50
CA MET A 130 0.18 -16.13 -7.83
C MET A 130 0.32 -16.99 -6.59
N SER A 131 -0.80 -17.50 -6.07
CA SER A 131 -0.73 -18.44 -4.95
C SER A 131 0.02 -19.71 -5.37
N LYS A 132 0.71 -20.37 -4.44
CA LYS A 132 1.37 -21.66 -4.69
C LYS A 132 0.40 -22.71 -5.25
N LYS A 133 -0.87 -22.66 -4.84
CA LYS A 133 -1.95 -23.49 -5.40
C LYS A 133 -2.22 -23.19 -6.87
N ASN A 134 -2.20 -21.92 -7.27
CA ASN A 134 -2.37 -21.53 -8.68
C ASN A 134 -1.21 -22.07 -9.52
N VAL A 135 0.02 -22.00 -9.01
CA VAL A 135 1.21 -22.56 -9.68
C VAL A 135 1.10 -24.08 -9.81
N LYS A 136 0.73 -24.78 -8.73
CA LYS A 136 0.54 -26.24 -8.73
C LYS A 136 -0.49 -26.69 -9.75
N ASN A 137 -1.64 -26.03 -9.78
CA ASN A 137 -2.78 -26.38 -10.63
C ASN A 137 -2.65 -25.91 -12.09
N ALA A 138 -1.64 -25.10 -12.42
CA ALA A 138 -1.50 -24.58 -13.77
C ALA A 138 -1.17 -25.68 -14.78
N ASP A 139 -1.79 -25.66 -15.96
CA ASP A 139 -1.53 -26.64 -17.02
C ASP A 139 -0.19 -26.33 -17.72
N ALA A 140 0.74 -27.28 -17.63
CA ALA A 140 2.09 -27.15 -18.18
C ALA A 140 2.10 -27.00 -19.71
N LYS A 141 1.16 -27.64 -20.43
CA LYS A 141 1.08 -27.54 -21.89
C LYS A 141 0.61 -26.15 -22.31
N VAL A 142 -0.39 -25.61 -21.61
CA VAL A 142 -0.90 -24.25 -21.89
C VAL A 142 0.19 -23.22 -21.66
N ILE A 143 0.88 -23.29 -20.52
CA ILE A 143 1.95 -22.31 -20.23
C ILE A 143 3.10 -22.45 -21.24
N ARG A 144 3.50 -23.66 -21.63
CA ARG A 144 4.51 -23.86 -22.69
C ARG A 144 4.11 -23.27 -24.03
N HIS A 145 2.81 -23.24 -24.34
CA HIS A 145 2.33 -22.61 -25.57
C HIS A 145 2.36 -21.07 -25.49
N VAL A 146 2.05 -20.51 -24.32
CA VAL A 146 2.05 -19.06 -24.10
C VAL A 146 3.46 -18.50 -23.92
N ASN A 147 4.32 -19.19 -23.18
CA ASN A 147 5.69 -18.81 -22.90
C ASN A 147 6.62 -20.05 -22.93
N PRO A 148 7.10 -20.46 -24.12
CA PRO A 148 7.93 -21.65 -24.29
C PRO A 148 9.35 -21.52 -23.69
N LEU A 149 9.77 -20.32 -23.28
CA LEU A 149 11.09 -20.08 -22.69
C LEU A 149 11.15 -20.42 -21.19
N VAL A 150 9.98 -20.60 -20.54
CA VAL A 150 9.91 -20.96 -19.13
C VAL A 150 9.73 -22.46 -19.00
N ASP A 151 10.66 -23.14 -18.31
CA ASP A 151 10.42 -24.51 -17.87
C ASP A 151 9.49 -24.51 -16.65
N VAL A 152 8.24 -24.82 -16.95
CA VAL A 152 7.14 -24.83 -15.97
C VAL A 152 7.26 -25.93 -14.93
N ASN A 153 7.98 -27.02 -15.24
CA ASN A 153 8.17 -28.10 -14.28
C ASN A 153 9.22 -27.70 -13.24
N ASP A 154 10.34 -27.16 -13.70
CA ASP A 154 11.39 -26.58 -12.85
C ASP A 154 10.81 -25.47 -11.95
N PHE A 155 10.03 -24.56 -12.54
CA PHE A 155 9.36 -23.49 -11.79
C PHE A 155 8.40 -24.03 -10.71
N LYS A 156 7.64 -25.10 -11.01
CA LYS A 156 6.74 -25.72 -10.03
C LYS A 156 7.52 -26.36 -8.88
N GLU A 157 8.64 -27.02 -9.17
CA GLU A 157 9.50 -27.65 -8.18
C GLU A 157 10.10 -26.61 -7.23
N THR A 158 10.68 -25.52 -7.75
CA THR A 158 11.21 -24.42 -6.92
C THR A 158 10.16 -23.82 -5.98
N VAL A 159 8.93 -23.62 -6.46
CA VAL A 159 7.84 -23.06 -5.64
C VAL A 159 7.41 -24.04 -4.53
N MET A 160 7.49 -25.36 -4.78
CA MET A 160 7.17 -26.39 -3.79
C MET A 160 8.30 -26.63 -2.78
N GLU A 161 9.57 -26.56 -3.17
CA GLU A 161 10.70 -26.65 -2.23
C GLU A 161 10.67 -25.51 -1.19
N SER A 162 10.30 -24.31 -1.61
CA SER A 162 10.08 -23.18 -0.68
C SER A 162 8.93 -23.38 0.33
N GLU A 163 8.12 -24.45 0.21
CA GLU A 163 7.17 -24.84 1.26
C GLU A 163 7.80 -25.72 2.36
N ILE A 164 8.85 -26.48 2.03
CA ILE A 164 9.48 -27.43 2.95
C ILE A 164 10.39 -26.68 3.94
N ASP A 165 11.10 -25.65 3.46
CA ASP A 165 12.03 -24.84 4.27
C ASP A 165 11.32 -23.79 5.15
N ALA A 166 9.99 -23.68 5.07
CA ALA A 166 9.17 -22.75 5.86
C ALA A 166 8.52 -23.39 7.10
N TYR A 167 8.85 -24.66 7.39
CA TYR A 167 8.41 -25.45 8.56
C TYR A 167 9.60 -25.87 9.41
#